data_AF-A0A7C0WF87-F1
#
_entry.id   AF-A0A7C0WF87-F1
#
_cell.length_a   1.000
_cell.length_b   1.000
_cell.length_c   1.000
_cell.angle_alpha   90.00
_cell.angle_beta   90.00
_cell.angle_gamma   90.00
#
_symmetry.space_group_name_H-M   'P 1'
#
loop_
_entity.id
_entity.type
_entity.pdbx_description
1 polymer ?
#
loop_
_entity_poly.entity_id
_entity_poly.type
_entity_poly.pdbx_seq_one_letter_code
_entity_poly.pdbx_strand_id
1 'polypeptide(L)' 'MVNADIIISKAAAVKRHLSRIASKADTDLQTFAANLDLQESILFNLQISIQNCIDIAAHIISDESLGIAGSNNEMFY' A
#
# COMPACT_ATOMS: atom_id res chain seq x y z
N MET A 1 -8.96 21.10 2.69
CA MET A 1 -8.97 20.52 4.05
C MET A 1 -9.00 19.04 3.87
N VAL A 2 -8.05 18.34 4.50
CA VAL A 2 -7.88 16.90 4.41
C VAL A 2 -9.22 16.17 4.55
N ASN A 3 -9.67 15.56 3.45
CA ASN A 3 -10.84 14.70 3.45
C ASN A 3 -10.58 13.37 4.19
N ALA A 4 -11.18 13.23 5.38
CA ALA A 4 -11.05 12.04 6.21
C ALA A 4 -11.64 10.77 5.56
N ASP A 5 -12.70 10.89 4.74
CA ASP A 5 -13.31 9.73 4.08
C ASP A 5 -12.35 9.10 3.06
N ILE A 6 -11.55 9.93 2.37
CA ILE A 6 -10.50 9.45 1.46
C ILE A 6 -9.46 8.66 2.24
N ILE A 7 -8.98 9.21 3.37
CA ILE A 7 -7.99 8.53 4.21
C ILE A 7 -8.54 7.21 4.76
N ILE A 8 -9.75 7.20 5.31
CA ILE A 8 -10.38 6.01 5.89
C ILE A 8 -10.56 4.92 4.81
N SER A 9 -11.05 5.30 3.63
CA SER A 9 -11.24 4.38 2.51
C SER A 9 -9.92 3.74 2.06
N LYS A 10 -8.87 4.55 1.89
CA LYS A 10 -7.54 4.07 1.50
C LYS A 10 -6.90 3.21 2.59
N ALA A 11 -7.02 3.60 3.86
CA ALA A 11 -6.52 2.80 4.98
C ALA A 11 -7.24 1.44 5.10
N ALA A 12 -8.57 1.41 4.85
CA ALA A 12 -9.33 0.17 4.79
C ALA A 12 -8.85 -0.74 3.64
N ALA A 13 -8.53 -0.15 2.48
CA ALA A 13 -7.94 -0.89 1.36
C ALA A 13 -6.58 -1.49 1.74
N VAL A 14 -5.67 -0.70 2.34
CA VAL A 14 -4.37 -1.19 2.86
C VAL A 14 -4.59 -2.39 3.78
N LYS A 15 -5.46 -2.27 4.79
CA LYS A 15 -5.75 -3.36 5.73
C LYS A 15 -6.24 -4.62 5.01
N ARG A 16 -7.12 -4.48 4.02
CA ARG A 16 -7.63 -5.61 3.23
C ARG A 16 -6.51 -6.30 2.45
N HIS A 17 -5.63 -5.55 1.79
CA HIS A 17 -4.51 -6.11 1.02
C HIS A 17 -3.47 -6.79 1.91
N LEU A 18 -3.11 -6.18 3.04
CA LEU A 18 -2.23 -6.80 4.04
C LEU A 18 -2.83 -8.10 4.60
N SER A 19 -4.15 -8.13 4.85
CA SER A 19 -4.82 -9.35 5.30
C SER A 19 -4.74 -10.48 4.27
N ARG A 20 -4.79 -10.17 2.97
CA ARG A 20 -4.64 -11.15 1.88
C ARG A 20 -3.22 -11.66 1.71
N ILE A 21 -2.21 -10.88 2.11
CA ILE A 21 -0.81 -11.32 2.18
C ILE A 21 -0.65 -12.24 3.38
N ALA A 22 -1.10 -11.81 4.56
CA ALA A 22 -1.01 -12.59 5.80
C ALA A 22 -1.69 -13.97 5.67
N SER A 23 -2.82 -14.06 4.96
CA SER A 23 -3.51 -15.34 4.72
C SER A 23 -2.72 -16.33 3.85
N LYS A 24 -1.58 -15.92 3.28
CA LYS A 24 -0.70 -16.73 2.44
C LYS A 24 0.71 -16.87 3.02
N ALA A 25 0.95 -16.35 4.21
CA ALA A 25 2.27 -16.31 4.83
C ALA A 25 2.69 -17.67 5.43
N ASP A 26 1.74 -18.58 5.65
CA ASP A 26 2.00 -19.94 6.14
C ASP A 26 2.36 -20.88 4.98
N THR A 27 3.52 -20.62 4.38
CA THR A 27 4.09 -21.43 3.29
C THR A 27 5.60 -21.39 3.40
N ASP A 28 6.24 -22.55 3.23
CA ASP A 28 7.70 -22.62 3.25
C ASP A 28 8.32 -22.01 1.97
N LEU A 29 9.61 -21.70 2.04
CA LEU A 29 10.33 -21.02 0.97
C LEU A 29 10.35 -21.82 -0.34
N GLN A 30 10.41 -23.16 -0.28
CA GLN A 30 10.47 -23.99 -1.50
C GLN A 30 9.13 -23.96 -2.22
N THR A 31 8.03 -24.13 -1.49
CA THR A 31 6.68 -24.00 -2.07
C THR A 31 6.43 -22.58 -2.58
N PHE A 32 6.89 -21.54 -1.88
CA PHE A 32 6.80 -20.17 -2.36
C PHE A 32 7.56 -19.97 -3.68
N ALA A 33 8.83 -20.38 -3.73
CA ALA A 33 9.69 -20.21 -4.90
C ALA A 33 9.18 -20.97 -6.15
N ALA A 34 8.52 -22.11 -5.95
CA ALA A 34 7.97 -22.92 -7.04
C ALA A 34 6.57 -22.47 -7.51
N ASN A 35 5.90 -21.55 -6.79
CA ASN A 35 4.53 -21.16 -7.06
C ASN A 35 4.44 -19.68 -7.51
N LEU A 36 4.39 -19.47 -8.82
CA LEU A 36 4.29 -18.13 -9.41
C LEU A 36 2.99 -17.40 -9.04
N ASP A 37 1.86 -18.10 -9.03
CA ASP A 37 0.57 -17.50 -8.67
C ASP A 37 0.58 -16.94 -7.24
N LEU A 38 1.22 -17.66 -6.32
CA LEU A 38 1.42 -17.21 -4.95
C LEU A 38 2.31 -15.97 -4.89
N GLN A 39 3.44 -15.97 -5.59
CA GLN A 39 4.35 -14.82 -5.68
C GLN A 39 3.66 -13.58 -6.24
N GLU A 40 2.97 -13.72 -7.37
CA GLU A 40 2.23 -12.63 -8.02
C GLU A 40 1.10 -12.12 -7.13
N SER A 41 0.38 -13.01 -6.43
CA SER A 41 -0.65 -12.62 -5.48
C SER A 41 -0.08 -11.77 -4.34
N ILE A 42 1.06 -12.16 -3.76
CA ILE A 42 1.70 -11.38 -2.69
C ILE A 42 2.22 -10.05 -3.23
N LEU A 43 2.93 -10.06 -4.36
CA LEU A 43 3.49 -8.86 -4.99
C LEU A 43 2.39 -7.84 -5.32
N PHE A 44 1.30 -8.28 -5.93
CA PHE A 44 0.17 -7.42 -6.27
C PHE A 44 -0.42 -6.76 -5.02
N ASN A 45 -0.71 -7.53 -3.98
CA ASN A 45 -1.28 -6.96 -2.75
C ASN A 45 -0.30 -6.01 -2.05
N LEU A 46 1.01 -6.26 -2.14
CA LEU A 46 2.03 -5.40 -1.56
C LEU A 46 2.11 -4.06 -2.31
N GLN A 47 2.19 -4.11 -3.65
CA GLN A 47 2.20 -2.92 -4.50
C GLN A 47 0.97 -2.04 -4.26
N ILE A 48 -0.22 -2.64 -4.22
CA ILE A 48 -1.45 -1.87 -3.98
C ILE A 48 -1.47 -1.29 -2.56
N SER A 49 -0.97 -2.01 -1.55
CA SER A 49 -0.87 -1.47 -0.19
C SER A 49 0.03 -0.23 -0.15
N ILE A 50 1.22 -0.30 -0.76
CA ILE A 50 2.16 0.83 -0.84
C ILE A 50 1.54 2.01 -1.60
N GLN A 51 0.88 1.75 -2.74
CA GLN A 51 0.25 2.82 -3.52
C GLN A 51 -0.85 3.53 -2.74
N ASN A 52 -1.67 2.81 -1.96
CA ASN A 52 -2.69 3.46 -1.12
C ASN A 52 -2.06 4.35 -0.03
N CYS A 53 -0.89 3.98 0.52
CA CYS A 53 -0.16 4.85 1.44
C CYS A 53 0.36 6.11 0.74
N ILE A 54 0.90 5.98 -0.49
CA ILE A 54 1.36 7.12 -1.29
C ILE A 54 0.19 8.06 -1.61
N ASP A 55 -0.97 7.52 -2.01
CA ASP A 55 -2.17 8.31 -2.30
C ASP A 55 -2.62 9.11 -1.07
N ILE A 56 -2.55 8.53 0.13
CA ILE A 56 -2.87 9.24 1.39
C ILE A 56 -1.88 10.38 1.61
N ALA A 57 -0.58 10.14 1.47
CA ALA A 57 0.44 11.17 1.67
C ALA A 57 0.29 12.32 0.68
N ALA A 58 0.08 12.00 -0.60
CA ALA A 58 -0.16 12.98 -1.66
C ALA A 58 -1.41 13.83 -1.39
N HIS A 59 -2.50 13.21 -0.93
CA HIS A 59 -3.74 13.90 -0.55
C HIS A 59 -3.50 14.92 0.58
N ILE A 60 -2.78 14.51 1.63
CA ILE A 60 -2.45 15.39 2.76
C ILE A 60 -1.56 16.57 2.31
N ILE A 61 -0.48 16.28 1.58
CA ILE A 61 0.46 17.30 1.09
C ILE A 61 -0.24 18.34 0.21
N SER A 62 -1.10 17.87 -0.69
CA SER A 62 -1.88 18.72 -1.58
C SER A 62 -2.86 19.61 -0.81
N ASP A 63 -3.60 19.04 0.15
CA ASP A 63 -4.63 19.79 0.89
C ASP A 63 -4.04 20.80 1.88
N GLU A 64 -2.88 20.50 2.47
CA GLU A 64 -2.19 21.36 3.43
C GLU A 64 -1.19 22.32 2.77
N SER A 65 -1.10 22.32 1.43
CA SER A 65 -0.21 23.19 0.65
C SER A 65 1.27 23.10 1.07
N LEU A 66 1.75 21.89 1.39
CA LEU A 66 3.10 21.64 1.90
C LEU A 66 4.21 21.70 0.83
N GLY A 67 3.87 22.11 -0.39
CA GLY A 67 4.77 22.14 -1.54
C GLY A 67 4.61 20.93 -2.46
N ILE A 68 5.56 20.76 -3.38
CA ILE A 68 5.58 19.66 -4.35
C ILE A 68 6.70 18.71 -3.97
N ALA A 69 6.35 17.48 -3.61
CA ALA A 69 7.34 16.42 -3.42
C ALA A 69 7.97 16.04 -4.78
N GLY A 70 9.29 16.01 -4.85
CA GLY A 70 10.07 15.58 -6.01
C GLY A 70 10.15 14.06 -6.18
N SER A 71 9.70 13.28 -5.19
CA SER A 71 9.56 11.82 -5.29
C SER A 71 8.52 11.27 -4.30
N ASN A 72 8.06 10.03 -4.51
CA ASN A 72 7.18 9.37 -3.54
C ASN A 72 7.85 9.19 -2.17
N ASN A 73 9.16 9.00 -2.11
CA ASN A 73 9.89 8.85 -0.83
C ASN A 73 9.87 10.16 -0.03
N GLU A 74 10.02 11.29 -0.72
CA GLU A 74 10.00 12.62 -0.10
C GLU A 74 8.66 12.94 0.59
N MET A 75 7.57 12.30 0.18
CA MET A 75 6.27 12.46 0.84
C MET A 75 6.22 11.90 2.27
N PHE A 76 7.24 11.15 2.70
CA PHE A 76 7.29 10.45 4.00
C PHE A 76 8.43 10.92 4.93
N TYR A 77 9.17 11.98 4.56
CA TYR A 77 10.18 12.63 5.42
C TYR A 77 9.67 13.96 5.97
#